data_AF-A0A3B9ZCW7-F1
#
_entry.id   AF-A0A3B9ZCW7-F1
#
_cell.length_a   1.000
_cell.length_b   1.000
_cell.length_c   1.000
_cell.angle_alpha   90.00
_cell.angle_beta   90.00
_cell.angle_gamma   90.00
#
_symmetry.space_group_name_H-M   'P 1'
#
loop_
_entity.id
_entity.type
_entity.pdbx_description
1 polymer ?
#
loop_
_entity_poly.entity_id
_entity_poly.type
_entity_poly.pdbx_seq_one_letter_code
_entity_poly.pdbx_strand_id
1 'polypeptide(L)'
;MGKLTTENRQFPRINATFPIHITPEFLGKTVDLSETGLRLVFDKPLLLSKAQAKIELSPEESIDTEFKVIWNKHLVSDGKFTYGACFVRLKEKDINILGRVLERSKLLDERFVKVTAEFRDYLTSIKNKFNHFDAKGPSEKDEVSFIESEKTGIFKRLDFYFHTTWEIVKGFDKDAYKLHKRYYQKNLDPLLIDPIEINRYIRQKPLGYSGDFVTMNYIYDYHKGNYLGDSPYEKLINNYTCNIPFSGSNITRKEFFKKKILEKINQKENVRILSVGSGPSRELLELLKEGKIRKKVMFHCLDSDRRASEYIRSEIKSEYSNKVSIVGINFLNYNMVDILKNRKLTNELMNQDLIYAGGIFDYLKDHVASRLIKQLYLLLNKDSFLIICNASSEFCSHRAYYEMLGEWVMLYRTKEEILALTRSLSNVAEIKFEHVSEGNNYFYLSILKS
;
A
#
# COMPACT_ATOMS: atom_id res chain seq x y z
N MET A 1 21.41 -45.95 11.74
CA MET A 1 20.07 -45.65 12.29
C MET A 1 20.23 -45.02 13.68
N GLY A 2 20.20 -43.69 13.76
CA GLY A 2 20.27 -42.99 15.05
C GLY A 2 18.90 -43.02 15.74
N LYS A 3 18.87 -43.38 17.03
CA LYS A 3 17.66 -43.31 17.86
C LYS A 3 17.06 -41.90 17.76
N LEU A 4 15.85 -41.78 17.21
CA LEU A 4 15.02 -40.60 17.42
C LEU A 4 14.68 -40.56 18.91
N THR A 5 15.39 -39.73 19.67
CA THR A 5 14.92 -39.28 20.97
C THR A 5 13.65 -38.49 20.72
N THR A 6 12.51 -39.16 20.86
CA THR A 6 11.21 -38.50 20.98
C THR A 6 11.27 -37.65 22.26
N GLU A 7 11.37 -36.33 22.11
CA GLU A 7 11.12 -35.40 23.22
C GLU A 7 9.77 -35.78 23.83
N ASN A 8 9.74 -36.06 25.13
CA ASN A 8 8.47 -36.16 25.86
C ASN A 8 7.86 -34.76 25.91
N ARG A 9 6.97 -34.48 24.95
CA ARG A 9 6.32 -33.18 24.78
C ARG A 9 5.24 -33.02 25.84
N GLN A 10 5.50 -32.22 26.88
CA GLN A 10 4.54 -31.95 27.95
C GLN A 10 3.65 -30.71 27.70
N PHE A 11 4.06 -29.79 26.82
CA PHE A 11 3.34 -28.53 26.58
C PHE A 11 3.20 -28.22 25.08
N PRO A 12 2.05 -27.65 24.65
CA PRO A 12 1.86 -27.20 23.27
C PRO A 12 2.83 -26.05 22.95
N ARG A 13 3.48 -26.13 21.80
CA ARG A 13 4.44 -25.12 21.31
C ARG A 13 3.86 -24.31 20.17
N ILE A 14 4.32 -23.08 19.99
CA ILE A 14 3.97 -22.22 18.85
C ILE A 14 5.14 -22.17 17.86
N ASN A 15 4.84 -22.28 16.57
CA ASN A 15 5.80 -22.01 15.50
C ASN A 15 5.91 -20.50 15.28
N ALA A 16 6.53 -19.81 16.25
CA ALA A 16 6.85 -18.40 16.15
C ALA A 16 8.36 -18.18 16.25
N THR A 17 8.86 -17.32 15.37
CA THR A 17 10.29 -17.05 15.25
C THR A 17 10.61 -15.68 15.86
N PHE A 18 11.44 -15.65 16.89
CA PHE A 18 11.84 -14.42 17.58
C PHE A 18 13.37 -14.28 17.57
N PRO A 19 13.92 -13.08 17.35
CA PRO A 19 15.34 -12.84 17.56
C PRO A 19 15.72 -13.18 19.00
N ILE A 20 16.88 -13.80 19.17
CA ILE A 20 17.44 -14.08 20.48
C ILE A 20 18.91 -13.67 20.52
N HIS A 21 19.24 -12.92 21.56
CA HIS A 21 20.61 -12.51 21.90
C HIS A 21 21.07 -13.35 23.09
N ILE A 22 22.22 -13.99 22.99
CA ILE A 22 22.77 -14.87 24.02
C ILE A 22 24.14 -14.34 24.43
N THR A 23 24.32 -14.08 25.71
CA THR A 23 25.58 -13.56 26.26
C THR A 23 26.67 -14.65 26.21
N PRO A 24 27.92 -14.34 25.78
CA PRO A 24 28.42 -12.99 25.50
C PRO A 24 27.99 -12.41 24.14
N GLU A 25 27.94 -13.16 23.03
CA GLU A 25 27.78 -12.55 21.68
C GLU A 25 27.06 -13.41 20.62
N PHE A 26 26.18 -14.34 21.02
CA PHE A 26 25.47 -15.20 20.07
C PHE A 26 24.14 -14.59 19.63
N LEU A 27 23.98 -14.34 18.33
CA LEU A 27 22.71 -13.94 17.72
C LEU A 27 22.08 -15.14 17.02
N GLY A 28 20.81 -15.42 17.29
CA GLY A 28 20.07 -16.45 16.58
C GLY A 28 18.59 -16.16 16.52
N LYS A 29 17.81 -17.21 16.26
CA LYS A 29 16.35 -17.15 16.33
C LYS A 29 15.80 -18.30 17.14
N THR A 30 14.80 -18.02 17.96
CA THR A 30 13.93 -19.07 18.49
C THR A 30 13.08 -19.59 17.36
N VAL A 31 12.79 -20.88 17.36
CA VAL A 31 11.68 -21.49 16.61
C VAL A 31 10.97 -22.35 17.64
N ASP A 32 9.66 -22.59 17.53
CA ASP A 32 9.00 -23.61 18.37
C ASP A 32 9.06 -23.29 19.89
N LEU A 33 8.44 -22.17 20.29
CA LEU A 33 8.45 -21.61 21.66
C LEU A 33 7.29 -22.17 22.50
N SER A 34 7.52 -22.41 23.80
CA SER A 34 6.53 -22.91 24.76
C SER A 34 6.76 -22.28 26.14
N GLU A 35 5.89 -22.54 27.10
CA GLU A 35 6.06 -22.06 28.49
C GLU A 35 7.33 -22.59 29.16
N THR A 36 7.82 -23.76 28.73
CA THR A 36 8.94 -24.46 29.39
C THR A 36 10.23 -24.48 28.59
N GLY A 37 10.21 -24.06 27.32
CA GLY A 37 11.38 -24.13 26.48
C GLY A 37 11.17 -23.68 25.04
N LEU A 38 12.24 -23.79 24.26
CA LEU A 38 12.33 -23.30 22.89
C LEU A 38 13.24 -24.18 22.04
N ARG A 39 13.10 -24.09 20.72
CA ARG A 39 14.13 -24.52 19.79
C ARG A 39 14.94 -23.31 19.36
N LEU A 40 16.25 -23.45 19.28
CA LEU A 40 17.17 -22.41 18.85
C LEU A 40 17.78 -22.79 17.51
N VAL A 41 17.97 -21.80 16.64
CA VAL A 41 18.63 -21.96 15.35
C VAL A 41 19.71 -20.90 15.21
N PHE A 42 20.94 -21.33 14.90
CA PHE A 42 22.11 -20.47 14.71
C PHE A 42 22.87 -20.85 13.43
N ASP A 43 23.58 -19.88 12.87
CA ASP A 43 24.50 -20.09 11.74
C ASP A 43 25.89 -20.59 12.18
N LYS A 44 26.20 -20.48 13.48
CA LYS A 44 27.44 -20.97 14.11
C LYS A 44 27.10 -21.89 15.29
N PRO A 45 27.97 -22.86 15.62
CA PRO A 45 27.71 -23.76 16.73
C PRO A 45 27.72 -23.00 18.06
N LEU A 46 26.65 -23.18 18.83
CA LEU A 46 26.59 -22.80 20.24
C LEU A 46 27.37 -23.84 21.06
N LEU A 47 28.46 -23.38 21.70
CA LEU A 47 29.32 -24.22 22.56
C LEU A 47 28.88 -24.23 24.03
N LEU A 48 27.87 -23.43 24.38
CA LEU A 48 27.36 -23.27 25.74
C LEU A 48 26.23 -24.26 26.01
N SER A 49 26.34 -25.02 27.10
CA SER A 49 25.26 -25.89 27.59
C SER A 49 24.21 -25.14 28.41
N LYS A 50 24.56 -23.94 28.90
CA LYS A 50 23.71 -23.06 29.69
C LYS A 50 24.13 -21.60 29.45
N ALA A 51 23.19 -20.70 29.20
CA ALA A 51 23.51 -19.29 28.97
C ALA A 51 22.33 -18.35 29.29
N GLN A 52 22.65 -17.07 29.53
CA GLN A 52 21.68 -15.99 29.59
C GLN A 52 21.27 -15.59 28.17
N ALA A 53 19.99 -15.31 28.00
CA ALA A 53 19.41 -14.92 26.73
C ALA A 53 18.35 -13.83 26.90
N LYS A 54 18.26 -12.98 25.89
CA LYS A 54 17.19 -12.01 25.70
C LYS A 54 16.45 -12.35 24.41
N ILE A 55 15.18 -12.70 24.53
CA ILE A 55 14.29 -12.99 23.40
C ILE A 55 13.48 -11.73 23.10
N GLU A 56 13.54 -11.24 21.86
CA GLU A 56 12.83 -10.04 21.44
C GLU A 56 11.48 -10.40 20.85
N LEU A 57 10.41 -10.08 21.57
CA LEU A 57 9.04 -10.40 21.19
C LEU A 57 8.39 -9.27 20.39
N SER A 58 8.75 -8.03 20.68
CA SER A 58 8.44 -6.82 19.89
C SER A 58 9.52 -5.76 20.16
N PRO A 59 9.48 -4.59 19.49
CA PRO A 59 10.35 -3.48 19.85
C PRO A 59 10.23 -3.04 21.32
N GLU A 60 9.07 -3.26 21.95
CA GLU A 60 8.76 -2.87 23.32
C GLU A 60 8.74 -4.04 24.32
N GLU A 61 8.63 -5.29 23.86
CA GLU A 61 8.53 -6.49 24.70
C GLU A 61 9.72 -7.44 24.49
N SER A 62 10.40 -7.81 25.57
CA SER A 62 11.44 -8.84 25.55
C SER A 62 11.39 -9.70 26.81
N ILE A 63 11.88 -10.93 26.68
CA ILE A 63 12.04 -11.89 27.79
C ILE A 63 13.53 -12.02 28.09
N ASP A 64 13.92 -11.71 29.32
CA ASP A 64 15.25 -12.04 29.85
C ASP A 64 15.17 -13.39 30.57
N THR A 65 15.99 -14.36 30.15
CA THR A 65 15.92 -15.72 30.67
C THR A 65 17.28 -16.39 30.71
N GLU A 66 17.41 -17.39 31.57
CA GLU A 66 18.47 -18.38 31.46
C GLU A 66 17.91 -19.64 30.81
N PHE A 67 18.64 -20.25 29.87
CA PHE A 67 18.25 -21.51 29.25
C PHE A 67 19.33 -22.58 29.43
N LYS A 68 18.92 -23.85 29.35
CA LYS A 68 19.80 -25.03 29.33
C LYS A 68 19.53 -25.83 28.07
N VAL A 69 20.59 -26.16 27.33
CA VAL A 69 20.52 -27.03 26.15
C VAL A 69 20.25 -28.46 26.60
N ILE A 70 19.22 -29.07 26.01
CA ILE A 70 18.81 -30.46 26.25
C ILE A 70 19.36 -31.36 25.14
N TRP A 71 19.32 -30.89 23.89
CA TRP A 71 19.83 -31.62 22.73
C TRP A 71 20.32 -30.66 21.66
N ASN A 72 21.16 -31.16 20.75
CA ASN A 72 21.58 -30.45 19.55
C ASN A 72 21.47 -31.36 18.32
N LYS A 73 21.29 -30.75 17.14
CA LYS A 73 21.26 -31.42 15.85
C LYS A 73 21.91 -30.52 14.81
N HIS A 74 22.81 -31.09 14.02
CA HIS A 74 23.38 -30.42 12.86
C HIS A 74 22.58 -30.82 11.61
N LEU A 75 21.96 -29.85 10.94
CA LEU A 75 21.24 -30.09 9.69
C LEU A 75 22.20 -29.83 8.53
N VAL A 76 22.77 -30.91 7.99
CA VAL A 76 23.83 -30.88 6.96
C VAL A 76 23.37 -30.21 5.64
N SER A 77 22.07 -30.16 5.35
CA SER A 77 21.53 -29.57 4.11
C SER A 77 21.49 -28.03 4.11
N ASP A 78 21.42 -27.39 5.28
CA ASP A 78 21.10 -25.95 5.40
C ASP A 78 22.22 -25.15 6.07
N GLY A 79 23.32 -25.80 6.50
CA GLY A 79 24.43 -25.16 7.20
C GLY A 79 24.07 -24.59 8.58
N LYS A 80 22.95 -25.02 9.17
CA LYS A 80 22.40 -24.48 10.43
C LYS A 80 22.52 -25.45 11.60
N PHE A 81 22.75 -24.88 12.78
CA PHE A 81 22.84 -25.59 14.05
C PHE A 81 21.53 -25.42 14.82
N THR A 82 20.87 -26.53 15.14
CA THR A 82 19.59 -26.53 15.86
C THR A 82 19.76 -27.10 17.26
N TYR A 83 19.18 -26.44 18.27
CA TYR A 83 19.24 -26.87 19.67
C TYR A 83 17.85 -26.90 20.27
N GLY A 84 17.55 -27.88 21.11
CA GLY A 84 16.42 -27.83 22.03
C GLY A 84 16.89 -27.34 23.38
N ALA A 85 16.20 -26.34 23.94
CA ALA A 85 16.54 -25.76 25.23
C ALA A 85 15.31 -25.63 26.13
N CYS A 86 15.49 -25.81 27.44
CA CYS A 86 14.49 -25.44 28.45
C CYS A 86 14.87 -24.14 29.15
N PHE A 87 13.85 -23.41 29.60
CA PHE A 87 14.05 -22.30 30.50
C PHE A 87 14.46 -22.82 31.88
N VAL A 88 15.53 -22.24 32.44
CA VAL A 88 16.02 -22.56 33.79
C VAL A 88 15.38 -21.61 34.80
N ARG A 89 15.22 -20.33 34.42
CA ARG A 89 14.59 -19.32 35.26
C ARG A 89 13.93 -18.25 34.39
N LEU A 90 12.61 -18.12 34.54
CA LEU A 90 11.82 -17.00 34.04
C LEU A 90 11.30 -16.20 35.22
N LYS A 91 11.36 -14.87 35.15
CA LYS A 91 10.71 -14.01 36.15
C LYS A 91 9.20 -14.00 35.87
N GLU A 92 8.40 -13.74 36.89
CA GLU A 92 6.93 -13.72 36.77
C GLU A 92 6.44 -12.76 35.66
N LYS A 93 7.06 -11.59 35.54
CA LYS A 93 6.79 -10.65 34.42
C LYS A 93 6.98 -11.31 33.04
N ASP A 94 8.02 -12.12 32.90
CA ASP A 94 8.43 -12.72 31.63
C ASP A 94 7.55 -13.94 31.31
N ILE A 95 7.09 -14.68 32.34
CA ILE A 95 6.07 -15.73 32.22
C ILE A 95 4.76 -15.13 31.71
N ASN A 96 4.31 -14.01 32.28
CA ASN A 96 3.08 -13.34 31.85
C ASN A 96 3.18 -12.83 30.41
N ILE A 97 4.31 -12.23 30.03
CA ILE A 97 4.57 -11.81 28.66
C ILE A 97 4.55 -13.02 27.71
N LEU A 98 5.27 -14.09 28.07
CA LEU A 98 5.33 -15.33 27.31
C LEU A 98 3.94 -15.95 27.11
N GLY A 99 3.16 -16.09 28.19
CA GLY A 99 1.79 -16.62 28.15
C GLY A 99 0.90 -15.84 27.19
N ARG A 100 0.92 -14.50 27.24
CA ARG A 100 0.16 -13.65 26.31
C ARG A 100 0.58 -13.85 24.85
N VAL A 101 1.88 -14.02 24.58
CA VAL A 101 2.38 -14.28 23.23
C VAL A 101 1.93 -15.66 22.74
N LEU A 102 2.05 -16.69 23.60
CA LEU A 102 1.62 -18.04 23.29
C LEU A 102 0.12 -18.11 23.00
N GLU A 103 -0.72 -17.47 23.81
CA GLU A 103 -2.16 -17.38 23.60
C GLU A 103 -2.51 -16.68 22.29
N ARG A 104 -1.91 -15.52 22.01
CA ARG A 104 -2.12 -14.80 20.74
C ARG A 104 -1.71 -15.63 19.54
N SER A 105 -0.62 -16.39 19.64
CA SER A 105 -0.16 -17.25 18.56
C SER A 105 -1.05 -18.47 18.34
N LYS A 106 -1.74 -18.99 19.37
CA LYS A 106 -2.76 -20.04 19.22
C LYS A 106 -3.99 -19.56 18.42
N LEU A 107 -4.24 -18.26 18.40
CA LEU A 107 -5.35 -17.64 17.64
C LEU A 107 -5.00 -17.33 16.18
N LEU A 108 -3.76 -17.58 15.75
CA LEU A 108 -3.36 -17.40 14.35
C LEU A 108 -3.78 -18.63 13.52
N ASP A 109 -4.38 -18.38 12.37
CA ASP A 109 -4.66 -19.39 11.35
C ASP A 109 -3.35 -20.00 10.86
N GLU A 110 -3.24 -21.32 10.96
CA GLU A 110 -2.01 -22.05 10.63
C GLU A 110 -1.61 -21.89 9.15
N ARG A 111 -2.59 -21.78 8.24
CA ARG A 111 -2.33 -21.57 6.81
C ARG A 111 -1.74 -20.18 6.59
N PHE A 112 -2.25 -19.18 7.32
CA PHE A 112 -1.71 -17.81 7.29
C PHE A 112 -0.27 -17.74 7.80
N VAL A 113 0.01 -18.40 8.92
CA VAL A 113 1.36 -18.47 9.51
C VAL A 113 2.32 -19.12 8.53
N LYS A 114 1.92 -20.25 7.94
CA LYS A 114 2.72 -20.98 6.95
C LYS A 114 3.03 -20.14 5.71
N VAL A 115 2.02 -19.55 5.07
CA VAL A 115 2.23 -18.75 3.85
C VAL A 115 3.09 -17.51 4.13
N THR A 116 2.94 -16.88 5.31
CA THR A 116 3.76 -15.74 5.71
C THR A 116 5.22 -16.13 5.90
N ALA A 117 5.48 -17.28 6.53
CA ALA A 117 6.84 -17.79 6.72
C ALA A 117 7.51 -18.12 5.37
N GLU A 118 6.82 -18.86 4.50
CA GLU A 118 7.30 -19.18 3.16
C GLU A 118 7.57 -17.91 2.34
N PHE A 119 6.71 -16.90 2.46
CA PHE A 119 6.89 -15.64 1.75
C PHE A 119 8.10 -14.87 2.27
N ARG A 120 8.28 -14.80 3.59
CA ARG A 120 9.46 -14.18 4.21
C ARG A 120 10.75 -14.84 3.75
N ASP A 121 10.79 -16.17 3.70
CA ASP A 121 11.96 -16.93 3.26
C ASP A 121 12.27 -16.63 1.78
N TYR A 122 11.25 -16.59 0.93
CA TYR A 122 11.39 -16.21 -0.47
C TYR A 122 11.95 -14.78 -0.65
N LEU A 123 11.37 -13.79 0.04
CA LEU A 123 11.84 -12.40 -0.01
C LEU A 123 13.27 -12.26 0.51
N THR A 124 13.63 -13.00 1.56
CA THR A 124 14.99 -13.03 2.10
C THR A 124 15.96 -13.59 1.06
N SER A 125 15.59 -14.66 0.35
CA SER A 125 16.39 -15.22 -0.74
C SER A 125 16.60 -14.23 -1.88
N ILE A 126 15.56 -13.50 -2.30
CA ILE A 126 15.68 -12.45 -3.33
C ILE A 126 16.60 -11.34 -2.85
N LYS A 127 16.38 -10.82 -1.63
CA LYS A 127 17.20 -9.74 -1.07
C LYS A 127 18.68 -10.13 -1.03
N ASN A 128 18.99 -11.34 -0.61
CA ASN A 128 20.37 -11.84 -0.59
C ASN A 128 20.97 -11.93 -2.01
N LYS A 129 20.20 -12.42 -3.00
CA LYS A 129 20.63 -12.46 -4.40
C LYS A 129 20.95 -11.06 -4.93
N PHE A 130 20.07 -10.09 -4.67
CA PHE A 130 20.24 -8.71 -5.13
C PHE A 130 21.39 -8.01 -4.41
N ASN A 131 21.54 -8.20 -3.10
CA ASN A 131 22.68 -7.68 -2.34
C ASN A 131 24.02 -8.26 -2.82
N HIS A 132 24.06 -9.55 -3.19
CA HIS A 132 25.28 -10.15 -3.75
C HIS A 132 25.63 -9.59 -5.13
N PHE A 133 24.63 -9.26 -5.94
CA PHE A 133 24.84 -8.56 -7.22
C PHE A 133 25.36 -7.13 -6.98
N ASP A 134 24.70 -6.40 -6.08
CA ASP A 134 25.03 -5.01 -5.73
C ASP A 134 26.44 -4.84 -5.15
N ALA A 135 26.88 -5.80 -4.32
CA ALA A 135 28.23 -5.82 -3.75
C ALA A 135 29.37 -5.88 -4.79
N LYS A 136 29.07 -6.14 -6.07
CA LYS A 136 30.05 -6.11 -7.18
C LYS A 136 30.27 -4.70 -7.75
N GLY A 137 29.55 -3.70 -7.25
CA GLY A 137 29.61 -2.33 -7.76
C GLY A 137 29.15 -2.20 -9.22
N PRO A 138 27.96 -2.70 -9.58
CA PRO A 138 27.44 -2.60 -10.94
C PRO A 138 27.24 -1.13 -11.35
N SER A 139 27.29 -0.84 -12.65
CA SER A 139 26.78 0.44 -13.14
C SER A 139 25.26 0.48 -13.05
N GLU A 140 24.66 1.67 -13.03
CA GLU A 140 23.20 1.84 -13.02
C GLU A 140 22.52 1.08 -14.19
N LYS A 141 23.15 1.05 -15.36
CA LYS A 141 22.67 0.31 -16.52
C LYS A 141 22.66 -1.20 -16.29
N ASP A 142 23.69 -1.73 -15.62
CA ASP A 142 23.78 -3.14 -15.29
C ASP A 142 22.75 -3.53 -14.24
N GLU A 143 22.51 -2.67 -13.25
CA GLU A 143 21.44 -2.86 -12.26
C GLU A 143 20.06 -2.96 -12.90
N VAL A 144 19.71 -1.99 -13.76
CA VAL A 144 18.43 -2.00 -14.47
C VAL A 144 18.31 -3.26 -15.33
N SER A 145 19.37 -3.63 -16.04
CA SER A 145 19.37 -4.84 -16.88
C SER A 145 19.18 -6.11 -16.05
N PHE A 146 19.80 -6.18 -14.87
CA PHE A 146 19.62 -7.29 -13.93
C PHE A 146 18.20 -7.34 -13.38
N ILE A 147 17.65 -6.21 -12.94
CA ILE A 147 16.25 -6.10 -12.45
C ILE A 147 15.29 -6.57 -13.55
N GLU A 148 15.44 -6.07 -14.77
CA GLU A 148 14.60 -6.43 -15.93
C GLU A 148 14.63 -7.93 -16.23
N SER A 149 15.81 -8.57 -16.11
CA SER A 149 15.95 -10.01 -16.32
C SER A 149 15.23 -10.87 -15.27
N GLU A 150 15.09 -10.36 -14.04
CA GLU A 150 14.55 -11.11 -12.89
C GLU A 150 13.08 -10.77 -12.59
N LYS A 151 12.65 -9.53 -12.90
CA LYS A 151 11.40 -8.96 -12.40
C LYS A 151 10.17 -9.80 -12.72
N THR A 152 10.09 -10.38 -13.92
CA THR A 152 8.88 -11.10 -14.35
C THR A 152 8.63 -12.35 -13.50
N GLY A 153 9.68 -13.11 -13.18
CA GLY A 153 9.58 -14.29 -12.33
C GLY A 153 9.26 -13.90 -10.88
N ILE A 154 9.91 -12.85 -10.39
CA ILE A 154 9.71 -12.36 -9.02
C ILE A 154 8.29 -11.82 -8.84
N PHE A 155 7.80 -10.96 -9.73
CA PHE A 155 6.48 -10.34 -9.62
C PHE A 155 5.38 -11.39 -9.61
N LYS A 156 5.44 -12.39 -10.49
CA LYS A 156 4.48 -13.51 -10.47
C LYS A 156 4.44 -14.22 -9.11
N ARG A 157 5.59 -14.38 -8.45
CA ARG A 157 5.66 -15.02 -7.14
C ARG A 157 5.18 -14.09 -6.02
N LEU A 158 5.46 -12.80 -6.09
CA LEU A 158 4.90 -11.79 -5.18
C LEU A 158 3.36 -11.78 -5.28
N ASP A 159 2.81 -11.72 -6.49
CA ASP A 159 1.37 -11.75 -6.76
C ASP A 159 0.73 -13.00 -6.14
N PHE A 160 1.35 -14.17 -6.32
CA PHE A 160 0.91 -15.43 -5.71
C PHE A 160 0.83 -15.32 -4.18
N TYR A 161 1.87 -14.82 -3.51
CA TYR A 161 1.86 -14.72 -2.05
C TYR A 161 0.85 -13.69 -1.54
N PHE A 162 0.74 -12.52 -2.18
CA PHE A 162 -0.23 -11.51 -1.77
C PHE A 162 -1.67 -11.97 -2.00
N HIS A 163 -1.94 -12.62 -3.14
CA HIS A 163 -3.25 -13.19 -3.42
C HIS A 163 -3.60 -14.28 -2.40
N THR A 164 -2.72 -15.27 -2.20
CA THR A 164 -2.96 -16.38 -1.25
C THR A 164 -3.17 -15.86 0.17
N THR A 165 -2.38 -14.87 0.60
CA THR A 165 -2.53 -14.22 1.91
C THR A 165 -3.91 -13.58 2.05
N TRP A 166 -4.34 -12.82 1.02
CA TRP A 166 -5.63 -12.15 1.02
C TRP A 166 -6.81 -13.14 1.07
N GLU A 167 -6.74 -14.22 0.30
CA GLU A 167 -7.77 -15.26 0.25
C GLU A 167 -8.02 -15.92 1.61
N ILE A 168 -6.97 -16.04 2.44
CA ILE A 168 -7.10 -16.58 3.80
C ILE A 168 -7.81 -15.56 4.71
N VAL A 169 -7.45 -14.28 4.66
CA VAL A 169 -7.91 -13.28 5.64
C VAL A 169 -9.19 -12.55 5.27
N LYS A 170 -9.63 -12.57 4.01
CA LYS A 170 -10.76 -11.76 3.53
C LYS A 170 -12.08 -12.01 4.27
N GLY A 171 -12.23 -13.20 4.86
CA GLY A 171 -13.42 -13.58 5.65
C GLY A 171 -13.26 -13.43 7.16
N PHE A 172 -12.12 -12.93 7.64
CA PHE A 172 -11.90 -12.75 9.07
C PHE A 172 -12.72 -11.61 9.64
N ASP A 173 -13.16 -11.77 10.89
CA ASP A 173 -13.69 -10.64 11.64
C ASP A 173 -12.59 -9.60 11.93
N LYS A 174 -13.01 -8.48 12.52
CA LYS A 174 -12.13 -7.34 12.78
C LYS A 174 -10.97 -7.66 13.70
N ASP A 175 -11.18 -8.49 14.73
CA ASP A 175 -10.17 -8.78 15.74
C ASP A 175 -9.17 -9.81 15.23
N ALA A 176 -9.67 -10.86 14.56
CA ALA A 176 -8.85 -11.82 13.84
C ALA A 176 -8.01 -11.12 12.76
N TYR A 177 -8.60 -10.28 11.91
CA TYR A 177 -7.86 -9.53 10.89
C TYR A 177 -6.75 -8.67 11.50
N LYS A 178 -7.05 -7.94 12.59
CA LYS A 178 -6.07 -7.08 13.28
C LYS A 178 -4.91 -7.89 13.86
N LEU A 179 -5.19 -9.06 14.44
CA LEU A 179 -4.16 -9.96 14.96
C LEU A 179 -3.23 -10.46 13.83
N HIS A 180 -3.80 -10.96 12.74
CA HIS A 180 -3.05 -11.51 11.61
C HIS A 180 -2.26 -10.44 10.86
N LYS A 181 -2.85 -9.25 10.69
CA LYS A 181 -2.16 -8.10 10.11
C LYS A 181 -0.90 -7.75 10.90
N ARG A 182 -0.97 -7.69 12.24
CA ARG A 182 0.23 -7.42 13.07
C ARG A 182 1.31 -8.49 12.89
N TYR A 183 0.91 -9.77 12.85
CA TYR A 183 1.83 -10.87 12.58
C TYR A 183 2.50 -10.73 11.21
N TYR A 184 1.73 -10.38 10.18
CA TYR A 184 2.19 -10.18 8.82
C TYR A 184 3.20 -9.04 8.70
N GLN A 185 2.84 -7.86 9.24
CA GLN A 185 3.69 -6.67 9.29
C GLN A 185 5.01 -6.96 10.00
N LYS A 186 4.96 -7.52 11.21
CA LYS A 186 6.17 -7.88 11.96
C LYS A 186 7.11 -8.79 11.15
N ASN A 187 6.57 -9.71 10.36
CA ASN A 187 7.36 -10.66 9.61
C ASN A 187 7.87 -10.12 8.26
N LEU A 188 7.23 -9.11 7.67
CA LEU A 188 7.54 -8.65 6.31
C LEU A 188 8.03 -7.21 6.23
N ASP A 189 7.75 -6.36 7.22
CA ASP A 189 8.18 -4.96 7.24
C ASP A 189 9.70 -4.80 7.01
N PRO A 190 10.60 -5.62 7.61
CA PRO A 190 12.06 -5.53 7.35
C PRO A 190 12.50 -5.82 5.90
N LEU A 191 11.60 -6.35 5.08
CA LEU A 191 11.86 -6.74 3.69
C LEU A 191 11.06 -5.89 2.70
N LEU A 192 9.85 -5.45 3.06
CA LEU A 192 8.93 -4.76 2.15
C LEU A 192 8.61 -3.32 2.53
N ILE A 193 8.84 -2.89 3.78
CA ILE A 193 8.54 -1.53 4.25
C ILE A 193 9.82 -0.80 4.61
N ASP A 194 10.59 -1.32 5.56
CA ASP A 194 11.77 -0.65 6.12
C ASP A 194 12.89 -0.38 5.10
N PRO A 195 13.13 -1.21 4.07
CA PRO A 195 14.15 -0.88 3.07
C PRO A 195 13.57 -0.15 1.84
N ILE A 196 12.27 0.12 1.79
CA ILE A 196 11.57 0.50 0.55
C ILE A 196 10.91 1.87 0.70
N GLU A 197 11.47 2.89 0.06
CA GLU A 197 10.99 4.28 0.15
C GLU A 197 9.47 4.44 -0.05
N ILE A 198 8.92 3.96 -1.17
CA ILE A 198 7.50 4.21 -1.52
C ILE A 198 6.58 3.54 -0.51
N ASN A 199 6.88 2.30 -0.13
CA ASN A 199 6.04 1.58 0.82
C ASN A 199 6.09 2.18 2.22
N ARG A 200 7.28 2.63 2.65
CA ARG A 200 7.46 3.37 3.90
C ARG A 200 6.65 4.67 3.89
N TYR A 201 6.69 5.43 2.80
CA TYR A 201 5.92 6.66 2.63
C TYR A 201 4.41 6.40 2.75
N ILE A 202 3.89 5.43 2.00
CA ILE A 202 2.48 5.02 2.01
C ILE A 202 2.02 4.60 3.41
N ARG A 203 2.86 3.86 4.14
CA ARG A 203 2.59 3.38 5.51
C ARG A 203 2.56 4.53 6.51
N GLN A 204 3.55 5.41 6.45
CA GLN A 204 3.72 6.50 7.42
C GLN A 204 2.67 7.61 7.25
N LYS A 205 2.14 7.77 6.03
CA LYS A 205 1.14 8.79 5.68
C LYS A 205 1.57 10.18 6.17
N PRO A 206 2.71 10.74 5.72
CA PRO A 206 3.22 12.02 6.22
C PRO A 206 2.20 13.17 6.09
N LEU A 207 1.29 13.07 5.12
CA LEU A 207 0.24 14.05 4.88
C LEU A 207 -1.11 13.68 5.52
N GLY A 208 -1.17 12.58 6.27
CA GLY A 208 -2.34 12.10 7.03
C GLY A 208 -3.17 11.02 6.32
N TYR A 209 -2.88 10.70 5.06
CA TYR A 209 -3.59 9.68 4.27
C TYR A 209 -2.66 9.04 3.22
N SER A 210 -2.98 7.82 2.76
CA SER A 210 -2.07 7.05 1.87
C SER A 210 -2.13 7.45 0.39
N GLY A 211 -3.29 7.89 -0.10
CA GLY A 211 -3.47 8.26 -1.51
C GLY A 211 -3.15 9.72 -1.80
N ASP A 212 -2.14 10.29 -1.14
CA ASP A 212 -1.79 11.70 -1.27
C ASP A 212 -1.07 12.04 -2.58
N PHE A 213 -0.85 13.34 -2.82
CA PHE A 213 -0.31 13.79 -4.09
C PHE A 213 1.14 13.31 -4.33
N VAL A 214 1.91 13.06 -3.27
CA VAL A 214 3.27 12.54 -3.36
C VAL A 214 3.24 11.07 -3.74
N THR A 215 2.36 10.28 -3.12
CA THR A 215 2.14 8.88 -3.50
C THR A 215 1.67 8.77 -4.95
N MET A 216 0.79 9.66 -5.38
CA MET A 216 0.37 9.71 -6.79
C MET A 216 1.55 10.03 -7.72
N ASN A 217 2.40 11.00 -7.38
CA ASN A 217 3.61 11.29 -8.16
C ASN A 217 4.58 10.11 -8.19
N TYR A 218 4.82 9.41 -7.08
CA TYR A 218 5.62 8.18 -7.09
C TYR A 218 5.07 7.15 -8.08
N ILE A 219 3.74 6.92 -8.06
CA ILE A 219 3.10 6.01 -9.01
C ILE A 219 3.30 6.51 -10.45
N TYR A 220 3.10 7.79 -10.72
CA TYR A 220 3.20 8.35 -12.07
C TYR A 220 4.63 8.33 -12.62
N ASP A 221 5.60 8.75 -11.82
CA ASP A 221 6.98 8.93 -12.26
C ASP A 221 7.72 7.58 -12.36
N TYR A 222 7.36 6.59 -11.54
CA TYR A 222 8.00 5.26 -11.51
C TYR A 222 7.13 4.13 -12.09
N HIS A 223 6.02 4.46 -12.76
CA HIS A 223 5.31 3.51 -13.60
C HIS A 223 6.09 3.25 -14.89
N LYS A 224 6.34 1.97 -15.23
CA LYS A 224 7.03 1.51 -16.44
C LYS A 224 8.37 2.21 -16.76
N GLY A 225 9.48 1.52 -16.51
CA GLY A 225 10.79 1.84 -17.10
C GLY A 225 11.65 2.81 -16.29
N ASN A 226 11.11 3.44 -15.25
CA ASN A 226 11.86 4.22 -14.28
C ASN A 226 11.99 3.46 -12.95
N TYR A 227 13.12 3.65 -12.27
CA TYR A 227 13.49 2.94 -11.06
C TYR A 227 13.88 3.92 -9.95
N LEU A 228 13.32 3.72 -8.75
CA LEU A 228 13.62 4.49 -7.55
C LEU A 228 14.28 3.60 -6.50
N GLY A 229 15.33 4.09 -5.85
CA GLY A 229 15.95 3.44 -4.71
C GLY A 229 17.47 3.43 -4.81
N ASP A 230 18.14 3.26 -3.68
CA ASP A 230 19.60 3.28 -3.62
C ASP A 230 20.21 1.91 -3.96
N SER A 231 19.44 0.83 -3.78
CA SER A 231 19.89 -0.54 -4.08
C SER A 231 19.03 -1.19 -5.17
N PRO A 232 19.56 -2.18 -5.92
CA PRO A 232 18.79 -2.95 -6.89
C PRO A 232 17.55 -3.63 -6.29
N TYR A 233 17.63 -4.07 -5.03
CA TYR A 233 16.50 -4.69 -4.34
C TYR A 233 15.39 -3.66 -4.07
N GLU A 234 15.76 -2.47 -3.60
CA GLU A 234 14.80 -1.39 -3.40
C GLU A 234 14.15 -0.96 -4.73
N LYS A 235 14.96 -0.78 -5.78
CA LYS A 235 14.48 -0.48 -7.15
C LYS A 235 13.48 -1.51 -7.64
N LEU A 236 13.73 -2.80 -7.44
CA LEU A 236 12.81 -3.88 -7.81
C LEU A 236 11.46 -3.74 -7.09
N ILE A 237 11.46 -3.54 -5.76
CA ILE A 237 10.22 -3.51 -4.99
C ILE A 237 9.46 -2.18 -5.19
N ASN A 238 10.14 -1.04 -5.27
CA ASN A 238 9.51 0.23 -5.66
C ASN A 238 8.86 0.11 -7.05
N ASN A 239 9.54 -0.53 -8.01
CA ASN A 239 8.96 -0.81 -9.31
C ASN A 239 7.73 -1.72 -9.21
N TYR A 240 7.77 -2.77 -8.38
CA TYR A 240 6.59 -3.60 -8.13
C TYR A 240 5.42 -2.75 -7.61
N THR A 241 5.63 -1.94 -6.57
CA THR A 241 4.60 -1.06 -5.99
C THR A 241 3.96 -0.14 -7.03
N CYS A 242 4.73 0.48 -7.92
CA CYS A 242 4.18 1.38 -8.95
C CYS A 242 3.55 0.65 -10.14
N ASN A 243 3.70 -0.68 -10.24
CA ASN A 243 3.25 -1.46 -11.39
C ASN A 243 2.26 -2.59 -11.05
N ILE A 244 1.86 -2.76 -9.78
CA ILE A 244 0.70 -3.61 -9.44
C ILE A 244 -0.58 -3.09 -10.15
N PRO A 245 -1.59 -3.95 -10.37
CA PRO A 245 -2.82 -3.56 -11.08
C PRO A 245 -3.52 -2.33 -10.48
N PHE A 246 -3.50 -2.19 -9.16
CA PHE A 246 -4.09 -1.04 -8.48
C PHE A 246 -3.37 0.28 -8.83
N SER A 247 -2.04 0.30 -8.79
CA SER A 247 -1.21 1.45 -9.19
C SER A 247 -1.38 1.77 -10.68
N GLY A 248 -1.40 0.74 -11.54
CA GLY A 248 -1.70 0.89 -12.97
C GLY A 248 -3.08 1.51 -13.23
N SER A 249 -4.08 1.22 -12.39
CA SER A 249 -5.42 1.82 -12.50
C SER A 249 -5.41 3.34 -12.22
N ASN A 250 -4.48 3.85 -11.41
CA ASN A 250 -4.30 5.30 -11.22
C ASN A 250 -3.73 5.98 -12.47
N ILE A 251 -2.88 5.29 -13.24
CA ILE A 251 -2.37 5.75 -14.54
C ILE A 251 -3.51 5.82 -15.55
N THR A 252 -4.29 4.74 -15.66
CA THR A 252 -5.44 4.69 -16.55
C THR A 252 -6.47 5.77 -16.21
N ARG A 253 -6.70 6.04 -14.90
CA ARG A 253 -7.57 7.12 -14.44
C ARG A 253 -7.09 8.50 -14.90
N LYS A 254 -5.79 8.79 -14.79
CA LYS A 254 -5.18 10.03 -15.27
C LYS A 254 -5.39 10.19 -16.79
N GLU A 255 -5.09 9.16 -17.58
CA GLU A 255 -5.28 9.19 -19.04
C GLU A 255 -6.76 9.32 -19.44
N PHE A 256 -7.66 8.67 -18.71
CA PHE A 256 -9.10 8.82 -18.90
C PHE A 256 -9.54 10.27 -18.69
N PHE A 257 -9.08 10.94 -17.62
CA PHE A 257 -9.43 12.35 -17.40
C PHE A 257 -8.79 13.27 -18.42
N LYS A 258 -7.55 13.02 -18.86
CA LYS A 258 -6.94 13.76 -19.99
C LYS A 258 -7.85 13.73 -21.21
N LYS A 259 -8.38 12.54 -21.57
CA LYS A 259 -9.33 12.38 -22.68
C LYS A 259 -10.61 13.18 -22.47
N LYS A 260 -11.26 13.07 -21.30
CA LYS A 260 -12.52 13.79 -20.99
C LYS A 260 -12.36 15.30 -20.99
N ILE A 261 -11.22 15.79 -20.48
CA ILE A 261 -10.85 17.22 -20.52
C ILE A 261 -10.77 17.69 -21.97
N LEU A 262 -10.03 16.98 -22.83
CA LEU A 262 -9.87 17.35 -24.24
C LEU A 262 -11.18 17.26 -25.02
N GLU A 263 -12.01 16.25 -24.78
CA GLU A 263 -13.35 16.14 -25.39
C GLU A 263 -14.17 17.40 -25.10
N LYS A 264 -14.21 17.86 -23.85
CA LYS A 264 -14.98 19.06 -23.47
C LYS A 264 -14.39 20.33 -24.05
N ILE A 265 -13.06 20.50 -23.99
CA ILE A 265 -12.35 21.64 -24.60
C ILE A 265 -12.62 21.72 -26.11
N ASN A 266 -12.68 20.58 -26.81
CA ASN A 266 -12.93 20.60 -28.25
C ASN A 266 -14.36 21.01 -28.61
N GLN A 267 -15.35 20.68 -27.77
CA GLN A 267 -16.77 20.97 -28.00
C GLN A 267 -17.18 22.43 -27.72
N LYS A 268 -16.46 23.14 -26.85
CA LYS A 268 -16.89 24.46 -26.35
C LYS A 268 -15.70 25.40 -26.16
N GLU A 269 -15.91 26.70 -26.36
CA GLU A 269 -14.94 27.75 -25.98
C GLU A 269 -15.13 28.18 -24.52
N ASN A 270 -14.05 28.62 -23.87
CA ASN A 270 -14.06 29.08 -22.47
C ASN A 270 -14.61 28.03 -21.47
N VAL A 271 -14.15 26.78 -21.62
CA VAL A 271 -14.60 25.66 -20.77
C VAL A 271 -14.17 25.88 -19.34
N ARG A 272 -15.09 25.63 -18.39
CA ARG A 272 -14.82 25.63 -16.94
C ARG A 272 -14.76 24.20 -16.42
N ILE A 273 -13.63 23.82 -15.84
CA ILE A 273 -13.39 22.45 -15.34
C ILE A 273 -13.08 22.52 -13.85
N LEU A 274 -13.72 21.67 -13.05
CA LEU A 274 -13.44 21.52 -11.62
C LEU A 274 -12.89 20.12 -11.34
N SER A 275 -11.65 20.09 -10.83
CA SER A 275 -11.01 18.90 -10.27
C SER A 275 -11.17 18.89 -8.76
N VAL A 276 -11.88 17.90 -8.22
CA VAL A 276 -12.18 17.76 -6.78
C VAL A 276 -11.24 16.74 -6.15
N GLY A 277 -10.47 17.16 -5.15
CA GLY A 277 -9.32 16.40 -4.68
C GLY A 277 -8.26 16.36 -5.76
N SER A 278 -7.84 17.56 -6.20
CA SER A 278 -7.05 17.74 -7.41
C SER A 278 -5.66 17.09 -7.34
N GLY A 279 -5.14 16.81 -6.13
CA GLY A 279 -3.85 16.16 -5.94
C GLY A 279 -2.75 16.83 -6.77
N PRO A 280 -1.90 16.07 -7.49
CA PRO A 280 -0.84 16.65 -8.31
C PRO A 280 -1.35 17.20 -9.66
N SER A 281 -2.64 17.01 -10.00
CA SER A 281 -3.25 17.39 -11.28
C SER A 281 -2.40 17.04 -12.50
N ARG A 282 -1.82 15.83 -12.50
CA ARG A 282 -0.86 15.40 -13.53
C ARG A 282 -1.50 15.32 -14.91
N GLU A 283 -2.81 15.07 -14.98
CA GLU A 283 -3.61 15.18 -16.19
C GLU A 283 -3.56 16.58 -16.82
N LEU A 284 -3.62 17.65 -16.02
CA LEU A 284 -3.52 19.02 -16.52
C LEU A 284 -2.08 19.35 -16.93
N LEU A 285 -1.11 19.03 -16.08
CA LEU A 285 0.31 19.33 -16.31
C LEU A 285 0.81 18.64 -17.59
N GLU A 286 0.46 17.38 -17.81
CA GLU A 286 0.85 16.67 -19.04
C GLU A 286 0.17 17.24 -20.28
N LEU A 287 -1.12 17.61 -20.22
CA LEU A 287 -1.80 18.24 -21.36
C LEU A 287 -1.16 19.59 -21.75
N LEU A 288 -0.65 20.34 -20.76
CA LEU A 288 0.12 21.56 -20.99
C LEU A 288 1.48 21.24 -21.66
N LYS A 289 2.18 20.20 -21.18
CA LYS A 289 3.46 19.71 -21.74
C LYS A 289 3.34 19.29 -23.18
N GLU A 290 2.33 18.50 -23.46
CA GLU A 290 2.03 17.98 -24.78
C GLU A 290 1.45 19.05 -25.73
N GLY A 291 1.14 20.25 -25.25
CA GLY A 291 0.55 21.33 -26.06
C GLY A 291 -0.84 20.97 -26.62
N LYS A 292 -1.61 20.17 -25.88
CA LYS A 292 -2.92 19.67 -26.32
C LYS A 292 -4.06 20.64 -26.01
N ILE A 293 -3.88 21.51 -25.02
CA ILE A 293 -4.83 22.59 -24.73
C ILE A 293 -4.59 23.72 -25.73
N ARG A 294 -5.60 23.98 -26.59
CA ARG A 294 -5.51 24.97 -27.68
C ARG A 294 -6.56 26.09 -27.61
N LYS A 295 -7.47 26.01 -26.64
CA LYS A 295 -8.56 26.94 -26.44
C LYS A 295 -8.54 27.48 -25.02
N LYS A 296 -9.26 28.58 -24.78
CA LYS A 296 -9.37 29.16 -23.45
C LYS A 296 -10.07 28.19 -22.50
N VAL A 297 -9.42 27.88 -21.39
CA VAL A 297 -9.97 27.01 -20.34
C VAL A 297 -9.71 27.64 -18.97
N MET A 298 -10.68 27.50 -18.07
CA MET A 298 -10.53 27.81 -16.66
C MET A 298 -10.56 26.49 -15.88
N PHE A 299 -9.44 26.18 -15.21
CA PHE A 299 -9.29 25.02 -14.34
C PHE A 299 -9.42 25.46 -12.89
N HIS A 300 -10.34 24.86 -12.16
CA HIS A 300 -10.47 24.99 -10.72
C HIS A 300 -9.92 23.73 -10.05
N CYS A 301 -8.85 23.88 -9.29
CA CYS A 301 -8.22 22.82 -8.51
C CYS A 301 -8.67 22.96 -7.05
N LEU A 302 -9.60 22.12 -6.61
CA LEU A 302 -10.08 22.09 -5.24
C LEU A 302 -9.38 20.97 -4.46
N ASP A 303 -8.58 21.34 -3.46
CA ASP A 303 -7.90 20.38 -2.60
C ASP A 303 -7.72 20.89 -1.18
N SER A 304 -7.85 20.03 -0.18
CA SER A 304 -7.58 20.38 1.22
C SER A 304 -6.09 20.54 1.49
N ASP A 305 -5.22 19.88 0.73
CA ASP A 305 -3.79 19.96 0.92
C ASP A 305 -3.18 21.13 0.12
N ARG A 306 -2.75 22.17 0.83
CA ARG A 306 -2.12 23.34 0.20
C ARG A 306 -0.84 22.96 -0.56
N ARG A 307 -0.10 21.95 -0.09
CA ARG A 307 1.16 21.50 -0.69
C ARG A 307 0.95 20.95 -2.10
N ALA A 308 -0.21 20.35 -2.37
CA ALA A 308 -0.57 19.89 -3.70
C ALA A 308 -0.71 21.07 -4.68
N SER A 309 -1.36 22.16 -4.25
CA SER A 309 -1.45 23.38 -5.06
C SER A 309 -0.11 24.08 -5.27
N GLU A 310 0.76 24.07 -4.25
CA GLU A 310 2.12 24.62 -4.32
C GLU A 310 2.96 23.82 -5.31
N TYR A 311 2.85 22.49 -5.32
CA TYR A 311 3.48 21.60 -6.30
C TYR A 311 3.04 21.94 -7.74
N ILE A 312 1.74 22.06 -8.00
CA ILE A 312 1.25 22.40 -9.35
C ILE A 312 1.81 23.77 -9.78
N ARG A 313 1.85 24.76 -8.86
CA ARG A 313 2.42 26.09 -9.16
C ARG A 313 3.91 26.03 -9.47
N SER A 314 4.69 25.21 -8.76
CA SER A 314 6.12 25.06 -9.04
C SER A 314 6.37 24.43 -10.40
N GLU A 315 5.61 23.37 -10.74
CA GLU A 315 5.69 22.71 -12.04
C GLU A 315 5.34 23.68 -13.19
N ILE A 316 4.29 24.48 -13.03
CA ILE A 316 3.90 25.50 -14.02
C ILE A 316 5.01 26.53 -14.22
N LYS A 317 5.62 27.01 -13.14
CA LYS A 317 6.65 28.05 -13.18
C LYS A 317 7.95 27.54 -13.83
N SER A 318 8.35 26.31 -13.55
CA SER A 318 9.60 25.73 -14.06
C SER A 318 9.53 25.36 -15.54
N GLU A 319 8.41 24.80 -15.99
CA GLU A 319 8.33 24.16 -17.32
C GLU A 319 7.43 24.88 -18.34
N TYR A 320 6.58 25.84 -17.93
CA TYR A 320 5.45 26.32 -18.78
C TYR A 320 5.31 27.84 -18.92
N SER A 321 6.29 28.65 -18.52
CA SER A 321 6.18 30.12 -18.46
C SER A 321 5.66 30.80 -19.75
N ASN A 322 5.85 30.18 -20.92
CA ASN A 322 5.49 30.73 -22.22
C ASN A 322 4.21 30.11 -22.86
N LYS A 323 3.56 29.13 -22.22
CA LYS A 323 2.42 28.36 -22.78
C LYS A 323 1.09 28.52 -22.00
N VAL A 324 1.06 29.32 -20.94
CA VAL A 324 -0.07 29.37 -19.96
C VAL A 324 -1.11 30.46 -20.28
N SER A 325 -0.90 31.31 -21.30
CA SER A 325 -1.79 32.46 -21.55
C SER A 325 -3.26 32.11 -21.85
N ILE A 326 -3.53 30.87 -22.31
CA ILE A 326 -4.88 30.37 -22.61
C ILE A 326 -5.48 29.52 -21.48
N VAL A 327 -4.74 29.27 -20.40
CA VAL A 327 -5.17 28.42 -19.28
C VAL A 327 -5.20 29.23 -18.00
N GLY A 328 -6.40 29.58 -17.55
CA GLY A 328 -6.61 30.11 -16.20
C GLY A 328 -6.63 28.96 -15.20
N ILE A 329 -5.91 29.09 -14.08
CA ILE A 329 -5.91 28.09 -13.02
C ILE A 329 -6.22 28.77 -11.69
N ASN A 330 -7.35 28.39 -11.09
CA ASN A 330 -7.75 28.82 -9.76
C ASN A 330 -7.51 27.69 -8.76
N PHE A 331 -6.78 27.97 -7.69
CA PHE A 331 -6.48 27.00 -6.63
C PHE A 331 -7.33 27.32 -5.41
N LEU A 332 -8.15 26.36 -4.99
CA LEU A 332 -9.11 26.49 -3.90
C LEU A 332 -8.70 25.53 -2.79
N ASN A 333 -8.13 26.09 -1.70
CA ASN A 333 -7.68 25.29 -0.57
C ASN A 333 -8.80 25.15 0.49
N TYR A 334 -9.69 24.19 0.28
CA TYR A 334 -10.82 23.89 1.17
C TYR A 334 -10.98 22.39 1.33
N ASN A 335 -11.58 21.96 2.44
CA ASN A 335 -12.05 20.58 2.51
C ASN A 335 -13.19 20.40 1.50
N MET A 336 -13.21 19.29 0.78
CA MET A 336 -14.21 19.02 -0.25
C MET A 336 -15.64 19.05 0.34
N VAL A 337 -15.82 18.67 1.61
CA VAL A 337 -17.13 18.76 2.27
C VAL A 337 -17.53 20.19 2.63
N ASP A 338 -16.63 21.17 2.56
CA ASP A 338 -16.95 22.58 2.79
C ASP A 338 -17.87 23.13 1.70
N ILE A 339 -17.86 22.55 0.49
CA ILE A 339 -18.86 22.84 -0.56
C ILE A 339 -20.29 22.67 -0.02
N LEU A 340 -20.51 21.76 0.93
CA LEU A 340 -21.83 21.48 1.49
C LEU A 340 -22.37 22.62 2.38
N LYS A 341 -21.51 23.54 2.84
CA LYS A 341 -21.85 24.56 3.84
C LYS A 341 -21.43 25.99 3.44
N ASN A 342 -20.41 26.13 2.60
CA ASN A 342 -19.80 27.42 2.25
C ASN A 342 -20.41 27.99 0.97
N ARG A 343 -21.43 28.86 1.11
CA ARG A 343 -22.10 29.51 -0.02
C ARG A 343 -21.16 30.34 -0.90
N LYS A 344 -20.13 30.98 -0.33
CA LYS A 344 -19.16 31.78 -1.09
C LYS A 344 -18.38 30.88 -2.05
N LEU A 345 -17.88 29.75 -1.54
CA LEU A 345 -17.20 28.74 -2.35
C LEU A 345 -18.12 28.15 -3.43
N THR A 346 -19.35 27.78 -3.07
CA THR A 346 -20.35 27.28 -4.03
C THR A 346 -20.56 28.28 -5.17
N ASN A 347 -20.76 29.57 -4.85
CA ASN A 347 -20.99 30.62 -5.85
C ASN A 347 -19.77 30.83 -6.77
N GLU A 348 -18.56 30.79 -6.22
CA GLU A 348 -17.32 30.88 -7.01
C GLU A 348 -17.17 29.71 -8.00
N LEU A 349 -17.61 28.52 -7.59
CA LEU A 349 -17.53 27.29 -8.36
C LEU A 349 -18.70 27.07 -9.33
N MET A 350 -19.70 27.94 -9.40
CA MET A 350 -20.83 27.76 -10.32
C MET A 350 -20.40 27.70 -11.80
N ASN A 351 -21.30 27.13 -12.60
CA ASN A 351 -21.26 27.08 -14.07
C ASN A 351 -20.09 26.24 -14.62
N GLN A 352 -19.88 25.04 -14.08
CA GLN A 352 -18.88 24.09 -14.56
C GLN A 352 -19.37 23.30 -15.77
N ASP A 353 -18.48 23.07 -16.73
CA ASP A 353 -18.74 22.27 -17.93
C ASP A 353 -18.28 20.81 -17.73
N LEU A 354 -17.31 20.58 -16.87
CA LEU A 354 -16.89 19.26 -16.42
C LEU A 354 -16.50 19.34 -14.96
N ILE A 355 -17.04 18.42 -14.15
CA ILE A 355 -16.56 18.20 -12.78
C ILE A 355 -16.08 16.77 -12.70
N TYR A 356 -14.89 16.55 -12.13
CA TYR A 356 -14.44 15.19 -11.84
C TYR A 356 -13.80 15.04 -10.46
N ALA A 357 -13.93 13.84 -9.90
CA ALA A 357 -13.40 13.46 -8.60
C ALA A 357 -12.78 12.06 -8.66
N GLY A 358 -11.44 12.00 -8.64
CA GLY A 358 -10.70 10.79 -8.98
C GLY A 358 -10.54 9.77 -7.85
N GLY A 359 -10.45 10.21 -6.59
CA GLY A 359 -10.14 9.28 -5.47
C GLY A 359 -10.78 9.64 -4.13
N ILE A 360 -11.51 10.75 -4.02
CA ILE A 360 -12.07 11.17 -2.72
C ILE A 360 -13.20 10.23 -2.24
N PHE A 361 -13.97 9.65 -3.16
CA PHE A 361 -15.12 8.80 -2.84
C PHE A 361 -14.72 7.47 -2.18
N ASP A 362 -13.47 7.05 -2.34
CA ASP A 362 -12.88 5.89 -1.68
C ASP A 362 -12.82 6.07 -0.15
N TYR A 363 -13.02 7.28 0.37
CA TYR A 363 -12.89 7.60 1.79
C TYR A 363 -14.17 8.18 2.41
N LEU A 364 -15.21 8.44 1.61
CA LEU A 364 -16.44 9.06 2.09
C LEU A 364 -17.50 8.00 2.39
N LYS A 365 -18.14 8.06 3.57
CA LYS A 365 -19.33 7.27 3.87
C LYS A 365 -20.50 7.67 2.95
N ASP A 366 -21.42 6.75 2.68
CA ASP A 366 -22.48 6.90 1.67
C ASP A 366 -23.29 8.19 1.80
N HIS A 367 -23.71 8.55 3.02
CA HIS A 367 -24.50 9.76 3.24
C HIS A 367 -23.71 11.05 2.92
N VAL A 368 -22.39 11.06 3.13
CA VAL A 368 -21.53 12.20 2.78
C VAL A 368 -21.29 12.21 1.28
N ALA A 369 -20.98 11.06 0.69
CA ALA A 369 -20.77 10.89 -0.75
C ALA A 369 -22.00 11.34 -1.56
N SER A 370 -23.21 10.89 -1.19
CA SER A 370 -24.45 11.28 -1.87
C SER A 370 -24.71 12.79 -1.78
N ARG A 371 -24.49 13.40 -0.62
CA ARG A 371 -24.62 14.86 -0.44
C ARG A 371 -23.60 15.62 -1.27
N LEU A 372 -22.36 15.16 -1.34
CA LEU A 372 -21.31 15.77 -2.14
C LEU A 372 -21.62 15.67 -3.64
N ILE A 373 -22.03 14.51 -4.13
CA ILE A 373 -22.48 14.32 -5.52
C ILE A 373 -23.59 15.32 -5.85
N LYS A 374 -24.60 15.43 -4.98
CA LYS A 374 -25.70 16.39 -5.17
C LYS A 374 -25.21 17.83 -5.27
N GLN A 375 -24.32 18.26 -4.39
CA GLN A 375 -23.81 19.63 -4.43
C GLN A 375 -22.93 19.88 -5.67
N LEU A 376 -22.02 18.96 -6.01
CA LEU A 376 -21.20 19.08 -7.21
C LEU A 376 -22.08 19.15 -8.47
N TYR A 377 -23.11 18.31 -8.55
CA TYR A 377 -24.04 18.29 -9.66
C TYR A 377 -24.80 19.62 -9.85
N LEU A 378 -25.12 20.32 -8.76
CA LEU A 378 -25.75 21.64 -8.83
C LEU A 378 -24.84 22.71 -9.45
N LEU A 379 -23.52 22.58 -9.33
CA LEU A 379 -22.53 23.50 -9.90
C LEU A 379 -22.40 23.40 -11.42
N LEU A 380 -22.89 22.31 -12.03
CA LEU A 380 -22.81 22.10 -13.47
C LEU A 380 -23.71 23.05 -14.26
N ASN A 381 -23.24 23.44 -15.45
CA ASN A 381 -24.12 23.94 -16.52
C ASN A 381 -25.04 22.81 -17.02
N LYS A 382 -26.07 23.19 -17.78
CA LYS A 382 -26.82 22.24 -18.60
C LYS A 382 -25.89 21.56 -19.62
N ASP A 383 -26.21 20.32 -20.01
CA ASP A 383 -25.46 19.50 -20.97
C ASP A 383 -23.98 19.29 -20.57
N SER A 384 -23.73 19.19 -19.26
CA SER A 384 -22.41 19.04 -18.65
C SER A 384 -22.36 17.85 -17.70
N PHE A 385 -21.16 17.31 -17.49
CA PHE A 385 -20.98 16.02 -16.81
C PHE A 385 -20.29 16.19 -15.45
N LEU A 386 -20.77 15.43 -14.47
CA LEU A 386 -20.03 15.06 -13.26
C LEU A 386 -19.53 13.63 -13.43
N ILE A 387 -18.22 13.42 -13.23
CA ILE A 387 -17.62 12.09 -13.25
C ILE A 387 -16.99 11.79 -11.88
N ILE A 388 -17.43 10.70 -11.24
CA ILE A 388 -16.85 10.24 -9.97
C ILE A 388 -16.20 8.88 -10.16
N CYS A 389 -15.11 8.65 -9.44
CA CYS A 389 -14.44 7.36 -9.37
C CYS A 389 -14.61 6.73 -7.99
N ASN A 390 -14.73 5.40 -7.92
CA ASN A 390 -14.68 4.64 -6.67
C ASN A 390 -13.96 3.31 -6.87
N ALA A 391 -13.16 2.88 -5.89
CA ALA A 391 -12.54 1.56 -5.86
C ALA A 391 -13.61 0.47 -5.97
N SER A 392 -13.40 -0.46 -6.90
CA SER A 392 -14.35 -1.52 -7.21
C SER A 392 -14.22 -2.67 -6.23
N SER A 393 -15.33 -3.16 -5.67
CA SER A 393 -15.35 -4.40 -4.90
C SER A 393 -15.15 -5.66 -5.76
N GLU A 394 -15.39 -5.57 -7.08
CA GLU A 394 -15.32 -6.70 -8.02
C GLU A 394 -13.88 -7.00 -8.45
N PHE A 395 -13.06 -5.96 -8.67
CA PHE A 395 -11.72 -6.08 -9.26
C PHE A 395 -10.59 -5.94 -8.24
N CYS A 396 -10.87 -6.20 -6.96
CA CYS A 396 -9.90 -6.10 -5.87
C CYS A 396 -8.79 -7.15 -5.94
N SER A 397 -7.57 -6.75 -6.30
CA SER A 397 -6.37 -7.58 -6.17
C SER A 397 -5.37 -6.95 -5.18
N HIS A 398 -4.38 -7.72 -4.71
CA HIS A 398 -3.22 -7.21 -3.95
C HIS A 398 -3.52 -6.48 -2.62
N ARG A 399 -4.72 -6.65 -2.03
CA ARG A 399 -5.10 -6.00 -0.76
C ARG A 399 -4.21 -6.40 0.42
N ALA A 400 -3.67 -7.61 0.43
CA ALA A 400 -2.64 -7.98 1.41
C ALA A 400 -1.39 -7.09 1.32
N TYR A 401 -1.07 -6.57 0.13
CA TYR A 401 0.03 -5.63 -0.04
C TYR A 401 -0.36 -4.23 0.41
N TYR A 402 -1.29 -3.54 -0.25
CA TYR A 402 -1.52 -2.13 0.08
C TYR A 402 -2.40 -1.90 1.33
N GLU A 403 -3.26 -2.83 1.75
CA GLU A 403 -4.07 -2.65 2.98
C GLU A 403 -3.38 -3.23 4.21
N MET A 404 -2.99 -4.50 4.18
CA MET A 404 -2.35 -5.11 5.34
C MET A 404 -0.93 -4.54 5.51
N LEU A 405 -0.12 -4.50 4.44
CA LEU A 405 1.24 -3.95 4.50
C LEU A 405 1.37 -2.47 4.15
N GLY A 406 0.43 -1.83 3.46
CA GLY A 406 0.49 -0.38 3.21
C GLY A 406 -0.37 0.44 4.16
N GLU A 407 -1.34 -0.18 4.84
CA GLU A 407 -2.37 0.55 5.60
C GLU A 407 -3.21 1.52 4.79
N TRP A 408 -3.26 1.32 3.48
CA TRP A 408 -4.08 2.06 2.54
C TRP A 408 -5.46 1.39 2.42
N VAL A 409 -6.36 1.72 3.35
CA VAL A 409 -7.72 1.16 3.40
C VAL A 409 -8.71 2.09 2.69
N MET A 410 -9.58 1.51 1.86
CA MET A 410 -10.60 2.24 1.10
C MET A 410 -12.01 1.66 1.33
N LEU A 411 -13.02 2.44 0.99
CA LEU A 411 -14.43 2.05 0.91
C LEU A 411 -14.73 1.57 -0.51
N TYR A 412 -14.70 0.25 -0.68
CA TYR A 412 -15.07 -0.42 -1.92
C TYR A 412 -16.57 -0.42 -2.11
N ARG A 413 -17.01 -0.26 -3.36
CA ARG A 413 -18.42 -0.30 -3.72
C ARG A 413 -18.67 -1.14 -4.97
N THR A 414 -19.84 -1.76 -5.04
CA THR A 414 -20.38 -2.31 -6.29
C THR A 414 -20.95 -1.19 -7.16
N LYS A 415 -21.28 -1.51 -8.42
CA LYS A 415 -21.97 -0.56 -9.31
C LYS A 415 -23.32 -0.11 -8.74
N GLU A 416 -24.07 -1.03 -8.14
CA GLU A 416 -25.39 -0.75 -7.56
C GLU A 416 -25.29 0.20 -6.36
N GLU A 417 -24.27 0.02 -5.52
CA GLU A 417 -24.00 0.90 -4.38
C GLU A 417 -23.62 2.31 -4.85
N ILE A 418 -22.78 2.43 -5.89
CA ILE A 418 -22.42 3.72 -6.49
C ILE A 418 -23.65 4.41 -7.11
N LEU A 419 -24.50 3.67 -7.83
CA LEU A 419 -25.77 4.18 -8.37
C LEU A 419 -26.72 4.62 -7.26
N ALA A 420 -26.75 3.94 -6.12
CA ALA A 420 -27.59 4.34 -5.00
C ALA A 420 -27.24 5.75 -4.45
N LEU A 421 -25.97 6.17 -4.58
CA LEU A 421 -25.52 7.50 -4.16
C LEU A 421 -26.16 8.66 -4.95
N THR A 422 -26.65 8.39 -6.17
CA THR A 422 -27.21 9.41 -7.07
C THR A 422 -28.73 9.55 -6.99
N ARG A 423 -29.43 8.70 -6.21
CA ARG A 423 -30.90 8.66 -6.13
C ARG A 423 -31.57 9.98 -5.72
N SER A 424 -30.83 10.87 -5.05
CA SER A 424 -31.34 12.17 -4.60
C SER A 424 -31.21 13.31 -5.63
N LEU A 425 -30.66 13.00 -6.81
CA LEU A 425 -30.52 13.93 -7.92
C LEU A 425 -31.84 14.11 -8.68
N SER A 426 -32.04 15.32 -9.20
CA SER A 426 -33.15 15.69 -10.07
C SER A 426 -32.59 16.32 -11.35
N ASN A 427 -33.35 16.29 -12.46
CA ASN A 427 -32.95 16.84 -13.76
C ASN A 427 -31.72 16.14 -14.39
N VAL A 428 -31.61 14.83 -14.18
CA VAL A 428 -30.54 14.00 -14.75
C VAL A 428 -30.94 13.50 -16.13
N ALA A 429 -30.13 13.82 -17.14
CA ALA A 429 -30.37 13.38 -18.51
C ALA A 429 -29.91 11.93 -18.73
N GLU A 430 -28.75 11.58 -18.18
CA GLU A 430 -28.14 10.25 -18.33
C GLU A 430 -27.26 9.94 -17.11
N ILE A 431 -27.27 8.68 -16.67
CA ILE A 431 -26.28 8.12 -15.76
C ILE A 431 -25.71 6.86 -16.41
N LYS A 432 -24.39 6.80 -16.54
CA LYS A 432 -23.73 5.60 -17.08
C LYS A 432 -22.37 5.34 -16.44
N PHE A 433 -21.97 4.08 -16.43
CA PHE A 433 -20.59 3.71 -16.15
C PHE A 433 -19.77 3.83 -17.43
N GLU A 434 -18.66 4.56 -17.34
CA GLU A 434 -17.71 4.67 -18.44
C GLU A 434 -16.87 3.39 -18.49
N HIS A 435 -16.76 2.81 -19.69
CA HIS A 435 -15.92 1.64 -19.89
C HIS A 435 -14.46 2.09 -20.01
N VAL A 436 -13.64 1.58 -19.09
CA VAL A 436 -12.20 1.76 -19.06
C VAL A 436 -11.58 0.37 -19.16
N SER A 437 -10.44 0.24 -19.85
CA SER A 437 -9.76 -1.02 -20.19
C SER A 437 -9.89 -2.13 -19.14
N GLU A 438 -9.90 -3.39 -19.60
CA GLU A 438 -9.96 -4.57 -18.72
C GLU A 438 -8.91 -4.52 -17.59
N GLY A 439 -9.27 -5.03 -16.41
CA GLY A 439 -8.38 -5.08 -15.23
C GLY A 439 -8.30 -3.80 -14.40
N ASN A 440 -9.13 -2.78 -14.69
CA ASN A 440 -9.16 -1.54 -13.91
C ASN A 440 -9.86 -1.71 -12.55
N ASN A 441 -9.22 -1.23 -11.48
CA ASN A 441 -9.66 -1.41 -10.09
C ASN A 441 -10.67 -0.32 -9.63
N TYR A 442 -11.16 0.52 -10.53
CA TYR A 442 -12.11 1.60 -10.25
C TYR A 442 -13.35 1.52 -11.13
N PHE A 443 -14.48 1.99 -10.62
CA PHE A 443 -15.63 2.35 -11.44
C PHE A 443 -15.63 3.85 -11.72
N TYR A 444 -16.10 4.24 -12.90
CA TYR A 444 -16.23 5.62 -13.34
C TYR A 444 -17.70 5.89 -13.64
N LEU A 445 -18.38 6.60 -12.75
CA LEU A 445 -19.78 6.96 -12.96
C LEU A 445 -19.87 8.37 -13.55
N SER A 446 -20.44 8.47 -14.75
CA SER A 446 -20.71 9.71 -15.46
C SER A 446 -22.19 10.08 -15.31
N ILE A 447 -22.45 11.33 -14.93
CA ILE A 447 -23.79 11.87 -14.65
C ILE A 447 -23.97 13.14 -15.49
N LEU A 448 -24.87 13.10 -16.46
CA LEU A 448 -25.18 14.22 -17.35
C LEU A 448 -26.34 15.06 -16.81
N LYS A 449 -26.16 16.38 -16.83
CA LYS A 449 -27.21 17.34 -16.46
C LYS A 449 -28.11 17.73 -17.62
N SER A 450 -29.43 17.67 -17.41
CA SER A 450 -30.48 18.09 -18.37
C SER A 450 -30.60 19.59 -18.55
#